data_AF-A0A0J0YPN2-F1
#
_entry.id   AF-A0A0J0YPN2-F1
#
_cell.length_a   1.000
_cell.length_b   1.000
_cell.length_c   1.000
_cell.angle_alpha   90.00
_cell.angle_beta   90.00
_cell.angle_gamma   90.00
#
_symmetry.space_group_name_H-M   'P 1'
#
loop_
_entity.id
_entity.type
_entity.pdbx_description
1 polymer ?
#
loop_
_entity_poly.entity_id
_entity_poly.type
_entity_poly.pdbx_seq_one_letter_code
_entity_poly.pdbx_strand_id
1 'polypeptide(L)'
;MKMKQSKTVVKLTNVKRLLRVRGLEEIENLITEKESQLLKLMDDARNYCEECKKYDFVYTVTYVGIPIKAKTIPAAKRKILQVPEVKFRKYIMSNSRGTVSERRDINTWDELSAKLDETNASLEERQIHMFMFIQFKVIYAQARVVAQELVSLYGLKSDRDDMFEFESMKVSAMPKIML
;
A
#
# COMPACT_ATOMS: atom_id res chain seq x y z
N MET A 1 13.38 60.46 -4.52
CA MET A 1 13.34 59.35 -5.50
C MET A 1 12.50 58.22 -4.93
N LYS A 2 11.38 57.85 -5.57
CA LYS A 2 10.53 56.73 -5.13
C LYS A 2 10.96 55.46 -5.88
N MET A 3 11.42 54.44 -5.14
CA MET A 3 11.72 53.12 -5.72
C MET A 3 10.41 52.44 -6.14
N LYS A 4 10.25 52.18 -7.44
CA LYS A 4 9.18 51.35 -7.98
C LYS A 4 9.46 49.89 -7.60
N GLN A 5 8.73 49.35 -6.63
CA GLN A 5 8.66 47.89 -6.47
C GLN A 5 7.90 47.33 -7.69
N SER A 6 8.59 46.56 -8.54
CA SER A 6 7.93 45.80 -9.60
C SER A 6 7.14 44.67 -8.94
N LYS A 7 5.82 44.81 -8.88
CA LYS A 7 4.94 43.68 -8.52
C LYS A 7 5.01 42.66 -9.65
N THR A 8 5.76 41.58 -9.45
CA THR A 8 5.73 40.42 -10.32
C THR A 8 4.37 39.76 -10.16
N VAL A 9 3.45 40.04 -11.09
CA VAL A 9 2.16 39.35 -11.15
C VAL A 9 2.44 37.93 -11.65
N VAL A 10 2.39 36.96 -10.73
CA VAL A 10 2.43 35.54 -11.08
C VAL A 10 1.19 35.27 -11.95
N LYS A 11 1.39 35.01 -13.25
CA LYS A 11 0.30 34.64 -14.16
C LYS A 11 -0.17 33.23 -13.80
N LEU A 12 -1.18 33.18 -12.94
CA LEU A 12 -1.89 31.97 -12.53
C LEU A 12 -2.88 31.48 -13.61
N THR A 13 -2.56 31.63 -14.90
CA THR A 13 -3.50 31.34 -15.99
C THR A 13 -3.75 29.84 -16.22
N ASN A 14 -3.00 28.94 -15.57
CA ASN A 14 -3.21 27.48 -15.58
C ASN A 14 -3.65 26.89 -14.21
N VAL A 15 -4.16 27.74 -13.31
CA VAL A 15 -4.34 27.43 -11.87
C VAL A 15 -5.74 26.92 -11.53
N LYS A 16 -6.55 26.53 -12.51
CA LYS A 16 -7.79 25.77 -12.22
C LYS A 16 -7.52 24.46 -11.45
N ARG A 17 -6.29 23.92 -11.50
CA ARG A 17 -5.87 22.76 -10.68
C ARG A 17 -5.34 23.11 -9.28
N LEU A 18 -4.88 24.34 -9.07
CA LEU A 18 -4.38 24.85 -7.78
C LEU A 18 -5.50 25.37 -6.87
N LEU A 19 -6.72 25.55 -7.42
CA LEU A 19 -7.89 26.07 -6.71
C LEU A 19 -8.78 25.00 -6.04
N ARG A 20 -8.41 23.72 -6.09
CA ARG A 20 -8.88 22.80 -5.03
C ARG A 20 -7.88 22.88 -3.89
N VAL A 21 -7.86 24.05 -3.24
CA VAL A 21 -7.25 24.19 -1.91
C VAL A 21 -8.06 23.27 -1.03
N ARG A 22 -7.61 22.03 -0.87
CA ARG A 22 -8.19 21.14 0.12
C ARG A 22 -7.88 21.76 1.48
N GLY A 23 -8.90 21.88 2.32
CA GLY A 23 -8.70 22.35 3.70
C GLY A 23 -7.66 21.47 4.41
N LEU A 24 -7.01 22.03 5.43
CA LEU A 24 -6.06 21.27 6.24
C LEU A 24 -6.74 20.06 6.90
N GLU A 25 -7.97 20.26 7.37
CA GLU A 25 -8.82 19.21 7.93
C GLU A 25 -9.16 18.14 6.89
N GLU A 26 -9.35 18.51 5.62
CA GLU A 26 -9.62 17.55 4.55
C GLU A 26 -8.45 16.60 4.31
N ILE A 27 -7.21 17.10 4.37
CA ILE A 27 -6.01 16.26 4.20
C ILE A 27 -5.88 15.25 5.36
N GLU A 28 -6.11 15.70 6.59
CA GLU A 28 -6.02 14.82 7.77
C GLU A 28 -7.13 13.77 7.80
N ASN A 29 -8.35 14.16 7.41
CA ASN A 29 -9.48 13.23 7.26
C ASN A 29 -9.18 12.18 6.18
N LEU A 30 -8.65 12.60 5.03
CA LEU A 30 -8.27 11.69 3.95
C LEU A 30 -7.13 10.73 4.36
N ILE A 31 -6.13 11.21 5.11
CA ILE A 31 -5.09 10.34 5.66
C ILE A 31 -5.75 9.26 6.53
N THR A 32 -6.60 9.65 7.47
CA THR A 32 -7.27 8.73 8.39
C THR A 32 -8.15 7.71 7.66
N GLU A 33 -8.91 8.17 6.66
CA GLU A 33 -9.72 7.31 5.80
C GLU A 33 -8.86 6.27 5.08
N LYS A 34 -7.75 6.70 4.46
CA LYS A 34 -6.87 5.82 3.69
C LYS A 34 -6.09 4.86 4.57
N GLU A 35 -5.72 5.25 5.79
CA GLU A 35 -5.15 4.35 6.78
C GLU A 35 -6.12 3.24 7.16
N SER A 36 -7.37 3.59 7.45
CA SER A 36 -8.44 2.63 7.74
C SER A 36 -8.69 1.70 6.56
N GLN A 37 -8.74 2.25 5.34
CA GLN A 37 -8.89 1.46 4.11
C GLN A 37 -7.76 0.44 3.95
N LEU A 38 -6.50 0.83 4.21
CA LEU A 38 -5.37 -0.08 4.11
C LEU A 38 -5.40 -1.16 5.20
N LEU A 39 -5.74 -0.80 6.43
CA LEU A 39 -5.90 -1.77 7.53
C LEU A 39 -6.97 -2.81 7.21
N LYS A 40 -8.12 -2.38 6.67
CA LYS A 40 -9.17 -3.30 6.24
C LYS A 40 -8.67 -4.26 5.16
N LEU A 41 -7.94 -3.77 4.15
CA LEU A 41 -7.35 -4.62 3.12
C LEU A 41 -6.33 -5.62 3.70
N MET A 42 -5.58 -5.24 4.73
CA MET A 42 -4.68 -6.15 5.43
C MET A 42 -5.45 -7.27 6.16
N ASP A 43 -6.55 -6.93 6.83
CA ASP A 43 -7.39 -7.90 7.53
C ASP A 43 -8.13 -8.81 6.55
N ASP A 44 -8.69 -8.26 5.46
CA ASP A 44 -9.30 -9.03 4.38
C ASP A 44 -8.31 -10.02 3.77
N ALA A 45 -7.05 -9.60 3.54
CA ALA A 45 -5.99 -10.46 3.03
C ALA A 45 -5.63 -11.59 4.00
N ARG A 46 -5.57 -11.31 5.31
CA ARG A 46 -5.31 -12.32 6.34
C ARG A 46 -6.45 -13.33 6.43
N ASN A 47 -7.68 -12.85 6.51
CA ASN A 47 -8.87 -13.69 6.58
C ASN A 47 -8.96 -14.59 5.36
N TYR A 48 -8.77 -14.02 4.16
CA TYR A 48 -8.75 -14.78 2.93
C TYR A 48 -7.63 -15.84 2.92
N CYS A 49 -6.42 -15.50 3.38
CA CYS A 49 -5.33 -16.47 3.50
C CYS A 49 -5.66 -17.61 4.49
N GLU A 50 -6.30 -17.33 5.62
CA GLU A 50 -6.72 -18.36 6.58
C GLU A 50 -7.86 -19.23 6.05
N GLU A 51 -8.79 -18.66 5.30
CA GLU A 51 -9.83 -19.43 4.59
C GLU A 51 -9.21 -20.35 3.54
N CYS A 52 -8.24 -19.86 2.77
CA CYS A 52 -7.48 -20.66 1.82
C CYS A 52 -6.80 -21.87 2.48
N LYS A 53 -6.26 -21.73 3.70
CA LYS A 53 -5.61 -22.87 4.39
C LYS A 53 -6.55 -24.04 4.70
N LYS A 54 -7.87 -23.84 4.66
CA LYS A 54 -8.85 -24.93 4.85
C LYS A 54 -8.93 -25.88 3.66
N TYR A 55 -8.44 -25.45 2.50
CA TYR A 55 -8.38 -26.28 1.31
C TYR A 55 -7.02 -26.98 1.25
N ASP A 56 -7.02 -28.26 0.87
CA ASP A 56 -5.82 -29.09 0.80
C ASP A 56 -5.01 -28.76 -0.46
N PHE A 57 -4.29 -27.64 -0.42
CA PHE A 57 -3.52 -27.15 -1.57
C PHE A 57 -2.17 -27.85 -1.72
N VAL A 58 -1.86 -28.21 -2.96
CA VAL A 58 -0.53 -28.65 -3.39
C VAL A 58 0.56 -27.64 -2.99
N TYR A 59 0.25 -26.34 -3.08
CA TYR A 59 1.09 -25.25 -2.60
C TYR A 59 0.34 -24.41 -1.58
N THR A 60 0.85 -24.39 -0.34
CA THR A 60 0.24 -23.63 0.76
C THR A 60 0.34 -22.13 0.55
N VAL A 61 -0.68 -21.40 0.98
CA VAL A 61 -0.73 -19.94 0.87
C VAL A 61 -0.14 -19.31 2.14
N THR A 62 0.65 -18.23 1.99
CA THR A 62 1.16 -17.46 3.12
C THR A 62 1.01 -15.96 2.92
N TYR A 63 0.47 -15.28 3.93
CA TYR A 63 0.45 -13.83 4.05
C TYR A 63 1.84 -13.25 4.37
N VAL A 64 2.20 -12.16 3.69
CA VAL A 64 3.41 -11.37 3.90
C VAL A 64 3.05 -9.88 3.89
N GLY A 65 3.47 -9.14 4.90
CA GLY A 65 3.31 -7.69 4.92
C GLY A 65 4.54 -6.97 4.39
N ILE A 66 4.40 -6.20 3.32
CA ILE A 66 5.47 -5.38 2.77
C ILE A 66 5.44 -3.99 3.44
N PRO A 67 6.52 -3.56 4.12
CA PRO A 67 6.53 -2.27 4.78
C PRO A 67 6.57 -1.11 3.77
N ILE A 68 5.82 -0.04 4.05
CA ILE A 68 5.85 1.19 3.24
C ILE A 68 7.12 1.98 3.56
N LYS A 69 8.01 2.10 2.57
CA LYS A 69 9.31 2.79 2.70
C LYS A 69 9.18 4.28 2.33
N ALA A 70 8.49 5.08 3.14
CA ALA A 70 8.41 6.53 2.96
C ALA A 70 8.75 7.28 4.25
N LYS A 71 9.71 8.21 4.19
CA LYS A 71 10.15 8.98 5.38
C LYS A 71 9.10 9.95 5.90
N THR A 72 8.23 10.43 5.00
CA THR A 72 7.10 11.33 5.31
C THR A 72 6.03 10.65 6.16
N ILE A 73 5.98 9.31 6.18
CA ILE A 73 5.08 8.55 7.03
C ILE A 73 5.72 8.36 8.42
N PRO A 74 5.02 8.70 9.52
CA PRO A 74 5.51 8.49 10.87
C PRO A 74 6.00 7.06 11.11
N ALA A 75 7.11 6.92 11.84
CA ALA A 75 7.73 5.62 12.11
C ALA A 75 6.76 4.63 12.79
N ALA A 76 5.91 5.11 13.69
CA ALA A 76 4.87 4.30 14.32
C ALA A 76 3.88 3.72 13.30
N LYS A 77 3.46 4.53 12.32
CA LYS A 77 2.54 4.11 11.26
C LYS A 77 3.21 3.15 10.28
N ARG A 78 4.49 3.34 9.93
CA ARG A 78 5.25 2.41 9.06
C ARG A 78 5.38 0.99 9.62
N LYS A 79 5.31 0.81 10.94
CA LYS A 79 5.33 -0.51 11.58
C LYS A 79 4.00 -1.25 11.41
N ILE A 80 2.90 -0.50 11.38
CA ILE A 80 1.53 -1.03 11.37
C ILE A 80 1.03 -1.18 9.93
N LEU A 81 1.19 -0.14 9.11
CA LEU A 81 0.69 -0.07 7.74
C LEU A 81 1.64 -0.82 6.81
N GLN A 82 1.15 -1.93 6.27
CA GLN A 82 1.89 -2.80 5.37
C GLN A 82 1.04 -3.07 4.14
N VAL A 83 1.66 -3.16 2.97
CA VAL A 83 0.97 -3.65 1.78
C VAL A 83 0.86 -5.18 1.93
N PRO A 84 -0.34 -5.76 2.03
CA PRO A 84 -0.53 -7.19 2.07
C PRO A 84 -0.10 -7.79 0.72
N GLU A 85 0.80 -8.76 0.79
CA GLU A 85 1.20 -9.61 -0.31
C GLU A 85 0.94 -11.05 0.10
N VAL A 86 0.43 -11.86 -0.82
CA VAL A 86 0.20 -13.28 -0.55
C VAL A 86 1.03 -14.10 -1.50
N LYS A 87 1.72 -15.11 -0.96
CA LYS A 87 2.67 -15.95 -1.66
C LYS A 87 2.26 -17.41 -1.57
N PHE A 88 2.53 -18.15 -2.62
CA PHE A 88 2.47 -19.61 -2.56
C PHE A 88 3.79 -20.14 -2.01
N ARG A 89 3.73 -21.16 -1.16
CA ARG A 89 4.86 -21.76 -0.47
C ARG A 89 4.73 -23.27 -0.46
N LYS A 90 5.85 -23.94 -0.75
CA LYS A 90 6.04 -25.36 -0.47
C LYS A 90 7.23 -25.52 0.47
N TYR A 91 7.03 -26.32 1.52
CA TYR A 91 8.12 -26.76 2.37
C TYR A 91 8.72 -28.02 1.76
N ILE A 92 9.99 -27.95 1.36
CA ILE A 92 10.71 -29.14 0.91
C ILE A 92 11.41 -29.73 2.14
N MET A 93 11.03 -30.96 2.49
CA MET A 93 11.62 -31.73 3.59
C MET A 93 12.76 -32.56 3.01
N SER A 94 14.00 -32.38 3.47
CA SER A 94 15.15 -33.06 2.83
C SER A 94 15.78 -34.20 3.61
N ASN A 95 15.25 -34.59 4.78
CA ASN A 95 15.90 -35.65 5.55
C ASN A 95 14.92 -36.51 6.35
N SER A 96 15.40 -37.71 6.70
CA SER A 96 14.70 -38.74 7.48
C SER A 96 14.29 -38.32 8.89
N ARG A 97 14.69 -37.12 9.33
CA ARG A 97 14.30 -36.50 10.61
C ARG A 97 13.19 -35.45 10.46
N GLY A 98 12.67 -35.23 9.25
CA GLY A 98 11.60 -34.27 8.99
C GLY A 98 12.03 -32.81 9.11
N THR A 99 13.29 -32.48 8.80
CA THR A 99 13.76 -31.09 8.78
C THR A 99 13.43 -30.46 7.42
N VAL A 100 12.72 -29.33 7.44
CA VAL A 100 12.48 -28.48 6.26
C VAL A 100 13.82 -27.89 5.81
N SER A 101 14.24 -28.15 4.58
CA SER A 101 15.51 -27.69 4.04
C SER A 101 15.39 -26.48 3.13
N GLU A 102 14.23 -26.30 2.49
CA GLU A 102 14.06 -25.27 1.49
C GLU A 102 12.67 -24.66 1.57
N ARG A 103 12.65 -23.33 1.72
CA ARG A 103 11.48 -22.48 1.56
C ARG A 103 11.58 -21.79 0.21
N ARG A 104 10.68 -22.14 -0.70
CA ARG A 104 10.48 -21.39 -1.95
C ARG A 104 9.16 -20.64 -1.89
N ASP A 105 9.24 -19.32 -1.97
CA ASP A 105 8.10 -18.42 -2.13
C ASP A 105 7.89 -18.18 -3.63
N ILE A 106 6.69 -18.48 -4.15
CA ILE A 106 6.30 -18.33 -5.55
C ILE A 106 5.38 -17.11 -5.67
N ASN A 107 5.72 -16.18 -6.57
CA ASN A 107 5.05 -14.88 -6.70
C ASN A 107 4.43 -14.62 -8.09
N THR A 108 4.78 -15.46 -9.08
CA THR A 108 4.32 -15.36 -10.46
C THR A 108 3.45 -16.57 -10.81
N TRP A 109 2.52 -16.37 -11.75
CA TRP A 109 1.67 -17.46 -12.22
C TRP A 109 2.48 -18.49 -13.01
N ASP A 110 3.42 -18.04 -13.85
CA ASP A 110 4.23 -18.93 -14.69
C ASP A 110 5.04 -19.92 -13.84
N GLU A 111 5.65 -19.45 -12.74
CA GLU A 111 6.34 -20.32 -11.79
C GLU A 111 5.37 -21.29 -11.10
N LEU A 112 4.20 -20.82 -10.67
CA LEU A 112 3.19 -21.67 -10.00
C LEU A 112 2.63 -22.73 -10.96
N SER A 113 2.32 -22.36 -12.20
CA SER A 113 1.82 -23.26 -13.23
C SER A 113 2.83 -24.36 -13.53
N ALA A 114 4.09 -24.01 -13.78
CA ALA A 114 5.14 -25.00 -14.02
C ALA A 114 5.29 -25.96 -12.82
N LYS A 115 5.16 -25.42 -11.61
CA LYS A 115 5.24 -26.19 -10.35
C LYS A 115 4.04 -27.08 -10.09
N LEU A 116 2.86 -26.72 -10.59
CA LEU A 116 1.65 -27.55 -10.56
C LEU A 116 1.75 -28.69 -11.59
N ASP A 117 2.35 -28.40 -12.76
CA ASP A 117 2.62 -29.40 -13.79
C ASP A 117 3.61 -30.47 -13.28
N GLU A 118 4.69 -30.07 -12.61
CA GLU A 118 5.66 -30.99 -11.98
C GLU A 118 5.02 -31.93 -10.95
N THR A 119 3.95 -31.49 -10.27
CA THR A 119 3.24 -32.28 -9.26
C THR A 119 2.10 -33.12 -9.82
N ASN A 120 1.88 -33.12 -11.15
CA ASN A 120 0.71 -33.72 -11.79
C ASN A 120 -0.62 -33.26 -11.18
N ALA A 121 -0.72 -31.97 -10.85
CA ALA A 121 -1.94 -31.42 -10.27
C ALA A 121 -3.14 -31.64 -11.20
N SER A 122 -4.30 -31.96 -10.63
CA SER A 122 -5.54 -32.14 -11.37
C SER A 122 -6.00 -30.81 -11.98
N LEU A 123 -6.95 -30.88 -12.93
CA LEU A 123 -7.54 -29.67 -13.52
C LEU A 123 -8.23 -28.82 -12.44
N GLU A 124 -8.93 -29.46 -11.50
CA GLU A 124 -9.63 -28.79 -10.41
C GLU A 124 -8.64 -28.08 -9.48
N GLU A 125 -7.54 -28.73 -9.11
CA GLU A 125 -6.49 -28.13 -8.29
C GLU A 125 -5.89 -26.90 -8.97
N ARG A 126 -5.59 -26.99 -10.27
CA ARG A 126 -5.09 -25.85 -11.05
C ARG A 126 -6.09 -24.69 -11.06
N GLN A 127 -7.39 -24.97 -11.24
CA GLN A 127 -8.43 -23.94 -11.25
C GLN A 127 -8.53 -23.20 -9.91
N ILE A 128 -8.45 -23.92 -8.79
CA ILE A 128 -8.52 -23.28 -7.46
C ILE A 128 -7.26 -22.43 -7.22
N HIS A 129 -6.06 -22.92 -7.56
CA HIS A 129 -4.83 -22.13 -7.48
C HIS A 129 -4.88 -20.86 -8.34
N MET A 130 -5.45 -20.96 -9.55
CA MET A 130 -5.63 -19.82 -10.45
C MET A 130 -6.58 -18.78 -9.87
N PHE A 131 -7.76 -19.20 -9.37
CA PHE A 131 -8.74 -18.31 -8.78
C PHE A 131 -8.15 -17.53 -7.60
N MET A 132 -7.44 -18.23 -6.72
CA MET A 132 -6.75 -17.61 -5.59
C MET A 132 -5.66 -16.63 -6.03
N PHE A 133 -4.84 -17.02 -7.01
CA PHE A 133 -3.77 -16.16 -7.53
C PHE A 133 -4.34 -14.83 -8.03
N ILE A 134 -5.44 -14.86 -8.79
CA ILE A 134 -6.13 -13.66 -9.27
C ILE A 134 -6.60 -12.80 -8.09
N GLN A 135 -7.29 -13.41 -7.12
CA GLN A 135 -7.81 -12.68 -5.97
C GLN A 135 -6.69 -12.02 -5.15
N PHE A 136 -5.56 -12.70 -4.95
CA PHE A 136 -4.40 -12.13 -4.27
C PHE A 136 -3.80 -10.95 -5.04
N LYS A 137 -3.73 -11.03 -6.38
CA LYS A 137 -3.26 -9.91 -7.21
C LYS A 137 -4.19 -8.71 -7.12
N VAL A 138 -5.51 -8.92 -7.05
CA VAL A 138 -6.48 -7.83 -6.86
C VAL A 138 -6.26 -7.13 -5.52
N ILE A 139 -6.18 -7.89 -4.42
CA ILE A 139 -5.95 -7.34 -3.07
C ILE A 139 -4.62 -6.58 -3.02
N TYR A 140 -3.55 -7.17 -3.54
CA TYR A 140 -2.22 -6.53 -3.59
C TYR A 140 -2.24 -5.23 -4.40
N ALA A 141 -2.87 -5.22 -5.57
CA ALA A 141 -2.97 -4.05 -6.41
C ALA A 141 -3.76 -2.91 -5.72
N GLN A 142 -4.90 -3.23 -5.12
CA GLN A 142 -5.71 -2.26 -4.38
C GLN A 142 -4.92 -1.66 -3.21
N ALA A 143 -4.26 -2.50 -2.41
CA ALA A 143 -3.50 -2.02 -1.28
C ALA A 143 -2.27 -1.20 -1.69
N ARG A 144 -1.64 -1.52 -2.82
CA ARG A 144 -0.54 -0.73 -3.38
C ARG A 144 -1.01 0.66 -3.81
N VAL A 145 -2.19 0.79 -4.41
CA VAL A 145 -2.80 2.08 -4.77
C VAL A 145 -3.02 2.91 -3.51
N VAL A 146 -3.70 2.34 -2.49
CA VAL A 146 -3.96 3.04 -1.23
C VAL A 146 -2.67 3.45 -0.53
N ALA A 147 -1.64 2.59 -0.53
CA ALA A 147 -0.33 2.92 0.03
C ALA A 147 0.34 4.09 -0.70
N GLN A 148 0.26 4.16 -2.03
CA GLN A 148 0.80 5.29 -2.81
C GLN A 148 0.04 6.60 -2.54
N GLU A 149 -1.28 6.53 -2.40
CA GLU A 149 -2.11 7.67 -1.99
C GLU A 149 -1.71 8.17 -0.60
N LEU A 150 -1.52 7.26 0.36
CA LEU A 150 -1.02 7.60 1.70
C LEU A 150 0.35 8.29 1.66
N VAL A 151 1.30 7.76 0.90
CA VAL A 151 2.63 8.39 0.75
C VAL A 151 2.50 9.82 0.22
N SER A 152 1.60 10.03 -0.75
CA SER A 152 1.37 11.35 -1.34
C SER A 152 0.71 12.31 -0.35
N LEU A 153 -0.30 11.86 0.41
CA LEU A 153 -0.98 12.69 1.42
C LEU A 153 -0.04 13.05 2.57
N TYR A 154 0.76 12.10 3.06
CA TYR A 154 1.78 12.37 4.07
C TYR A 154 2.88 13.30 3.56
N GLY A 155 3.25 13.19 2.27
CA GLY A 155 4.16 14.14 1.61
C GLY A 155 3.59 15.56 1.61
N LEU A 156 2.34 15.73 1.16
CA LEU A 156 1.67 17.03 1.16
C LEU A 156 1.55 17.63 2.58
N LYS A 157 1.28 16.80 3.58
CA LYS A 157 1.25 17.23 4.99
C LYS A 157 2.64 17.71 5.46
N SER A 158 3.70 16.99 5.11
CA SER A 158 5.08 17.37 5.44
C SER A 158 5.47 18.69 4.76
N ASP A 159 5.27 18.80 3.45
CA ASP A 159 5.60 20.01 2.68
C ASP A 159 4.85 21.23 3.23
N ARG A 160 3.58 21.04 3.63
CA ARG A 160 2.79 22.06 4.31
C ARG A 160 3.45 22.51 5.60
N ASP A 161 3.77 21.57 6.49
CA ASP A 161 4.33 21.88 7.80
C ASP A 161 5.66 22.64 7.66
N ASP A 162 6.51 22.24 6.69
CA ASP A 162 7.75 22.93 6.34
C ASP A 162 7.50 24.37 5.84
N MET A 163 6.46 24.59 5.02
CA MET A 163 6.08 25.93 4.54
C MET A 163 5.59 26.84 5.69
N PHE A 164 4.78 26.32 6.62
CA PHE A 164 4.32 27.09 7.77
C PHE A 164 5.48 27.50 8.69
N GLU A 165 6.44 26.58 8.90
CA GLU A 165 7.64 26.87 9.69
C GLU A 165 8.50 27.94 9.02
N PHE A 166 8.74 27.80 7.71
CA PHE A 166 9.55 28.76 6.94
C PHE A 166 8.97 30.18 6.95
N GLU A 167 7.65 30.31 6.74
CA GLU A 167 6.96 31.61 6.74
C GLU A 167 6.63 32.12 8.16
N SER A 168 7.01 31.38 9.21
CA SER A 168 6.65 31.69 10.61
C SER A 168 5.15 31.92 10.82
N MET A 169 4.32 31.23 10.03
CA MET A 169 2.87 31.38 10.04
C MET A 169 2.24 30.41 11.03
N LYS A 170 1.30 30.91 11.84
CA LYS A 170 0.43 30.05 12.64
C LYS A 170 -0.74 29.57 11.80
N VAL A 171 -1.13 28.30 11.93
CA VAL A 171 -2.34 27.76 11.30
C VAL A 171 -3.58 28.61 11.64
N SER A 172 -3.66 29.14 12.86
CA SER A 172 -4.74 30.04 13.30
C SER A 172 -4.83 31.37 12.52
N ALA A 173 -3.79 31.73 11.76
CA ALA A 173 -3.77 32.92 10.92
C ALA A 173 -4.32 32.65 9.50
N MET A 174 -4.63 31.39 9.16
CA MET A 174 -5.20 31.02 7.87
C MET A 174 -6.69 31.42 7.79
N PRO A 175 -7.18 31.79 6.59
CA PRO A 175 -8.61 31.94 6.35
C PRO A 175 -9.35 30.65 6.68
N LYS A 176 -10.53 30.74 7.34
CA LYS A 176 -11.33 29.57 7.74
C LYS A 176 -11.69 28.61 6.61
N ILE A 177 -11.73 29.08 5.37
CA ILE A 177 -12.00 28.25 4.18
C ILE A 177 -10.81 27.36 3.79
N MET A 178 -9.62 27.64 4.32
CA MET A 178 -8.40 26.90 4.08
C MET A 178 -8.00 26.01 5.26
N LEU A 179 -8.68 26.15 6.40
CA LEU A 179 -8.61 25.22 7.53
C LEU A 179 -9.46 24.01 7.19
#